data_AF-A0A7C5RXM6-F1
#
_entry.id   AF-A0A7C5RXM6-F1
#
_cell.length_a   1.000
_cell.length_b   1.000
_cell.length_c   1.000
_cell.angle_alpha   90.00
_cell.angle_beta   90.00
_cell.angle_gamma   90.00
#
_symmetry.space_group_name_H-M   'P 1'
#
loop_
_entity.id
_entity.type
_entity.pdbx_description
1 polymer ?
#
loop_
_entity_poly.entity_id
_entity_poly.type
_entity_poly.pdbx_seq_one_letter_code
_entity_poly.pdbx_strand_id
1 'polypeptide(L)' 'MITIDLSTFYSLNARLSEIDTYISKAKALAGEGNEVILTGQAPVWLYLKIAHALHGKARKLIYRSPVTGDVVVFDHSPD' A
#
# COMPACT_ATOMS: atom_id res chain seq x y z
N MET A 1 4.07 5.63 11.85
CA MET A 1 3.76 5.71 10.41
C MET A 1 4.73 4.82 9.65
N ILE A 2 4.23 3.93 8.79
CA ILE A 2 5.01 2.97 7.99
C ILE A 2 4.96 3.40 6.53
N THR A 3 6.10 3.45 5.85
CA THR A 3 6.14 3.69 4.39
C THR A 3 6.47 2.39 3.67
N ILE A 4 5.64 2.03 2.70
CA ILE A 4 5.81 0.85 1.85
C ILE A 4 6.02 1.33 0.41
N ASP A 5 7.23 1.09 -0.10
CA ASP A 5 7.57 1.36 -1.49
C ASP A 5 7.27 0.12 -2.35
N LEU A 6 6.22 0.21 -3.17
CA LEU A 6 5.75 -0.87 -4.02
C LEU A 6 6.70 -1.18 -5.18
N SER A 7 7.62 -0.28 -5.53
CA SER A 7 8.64 -0.58 -6.55
C SER A 7 9.60 -1.69 -6.11
N THR A 8 9.69 -1.95 -4.80
CA THR A 8 10.53 -3.01 -4.22
C THR A 8 9.85 -4.39 -4.18
N PHE A 9 8.62 -4.51 -4.71
CA PHE A 9 7.83 -5.74 -4.62
C PHE A 9 8.09 -6.70 -5.77
N TYR A 10 8.73 -6.21 -6.84
CA TYR A 10 9.05 -6.95 -8.05
C TYR A 10 10.31 -6.36 -8.68
N SER A 11 10.97 -7.08 -9.59
CA SER A 11 12.24 -6.61 -10.16
C SER A 11 12.07 -5.68 -11.37
N LEU A 12 11.27 -6.09 -12.36
CA LEU A 12 11.09 -5.36 -13.63
C LEU A 12 9.63 -4.99 -13.83
N ASN A 13 8.76 -6.01 -13.90
CA ASN A 13 7.32 -5.84 -14.07
C ASN A 13 6.59 -6.59 -12.97
N ALA A 14 5.59 -5.94 -12.36
CA ALA A 14 4.64 -6.61 -11.48
C ALA A 14 3.79 -7.62 -12.29
N ARG A 15 3.54 -8.79 -11.72
CA ARG A 15 2.75 -9.86 -12.35
C ARG A 15 1.49 -10.16 -11.57
N LEU A 16 0.36 -10.26 -12.26
CA LEU A 16 -0.92 -10.64 -11.63
C LEU A 16 -0.87 -12.03 -10.97
N SER A 17 -0.06 -12.94 -11.52
CA SER A 17 0.13 -14.28 -10.95
C SER A 17 0.82 -14.28 -9.58
N GLU A 18 1.46 -13.17 -9.19
CA GLU A 18 2.19 -13.01 -7.93
C GLU A 18 1.40 -12.13 -6.93
N ILE A 19 0.14 -11.82 -7.22
CA ILE A 19 -0.70 -10.90 -6.45
C ILE A 19 -0.78 -11.28 -4.97
N ASP A 20 -0.90 -12.56 -4.65
CA ASP A 20 -1.01 -13.03 -3.27
C ASP A 20 0.31 -12.85 -2.51
N THR A 21 1.46 -12.99 -3.18
CA THR A 21 2.78 -12.71 -2.62
C THR A 21 2.92 -11.22 -2.30
N TYR A 22 2.51 -10.35 -3.22
CA TYR A 22 2.54 -8.90 -3.00
C TYR A 22 1.62 -8.48 -1.84
N ILE A 23 0.39 -9.00 -1.80
CA ILE A 23 -0.55 -8.73 -0.72
C ILE A 23 0.01 -9.20 0.62
N SER A 24 0.57 -10.42 0.68
CA SER A 24 1.15 -10.97 1.91
C SER A 24 2.32 -10.13 2.40
N LYS A 25 3.21 -9.71 1.50
CA LYS A 25 4.33 -8.80 1.83
C LYS A 25 3.83 -7.46 2.35
N ALA A 26 2.84 -6.83 1.70
CA ALA A 26 2.27 -5.57 2.17
C ALA A 26 1.63 -5.70 3.55
N LYS A 27 0.84 -6.75 3.79
CA LYS A 27 0.22 -7.01 5.10
C LYS A 27 1.26 -7.21 6.19
N ALA A 28 2.34 -7.94 5.91
CA ALA A 28 3.42 -8.16 6.88
C ALA A 28 4.12 -6.84 7.23
N LEU A 29 4.45 -6.02 6.22
CA LEU A 29 5.09 -4.72 6.42
C LEU A 29 4.19 -3.70 7.14
N ALA A 30 2.89 -3.70 6.83
CA ALA A 30 1.93 -2.78 7.42
C ALA A 30 1.75 -3.00 8.94
N GLY A 31 1.88 -4.24 9.42
CA GLY A 31 1.51 -4.59 10.79
C GLY A 31 0.01 -4.41 11.06
N GLU A 32 -0.38 -4.26 12.33
CA GLU A 32 -1.78 -4.06 12.75
C GLU A 32 -1.97 -2.65 13.32
N GLY A 33 -3.02 -1.95 12.90
CA GLY A 33 -3.44 -0.65 13.44
C GLY A 33 -2.52 0.54 13.10
N ASN A 34 -1.51 0.35 12.25
CA ASN A 34 -0.59 1.44 11.87
C ASN A 34 -1.19 2.38 10.83
N GLU A 35 -0.67 3.60 10.78
CA GLU A 35 -0.80 4.47 9.61
C GLU A 35 0.21 4.05 8.55
N VAL A 36 -0.26 3.86 7.32
CA VAL A 36 0.55 3.35 6.21
C VAL A 36 0.56 4.36 5.07
N ILE A 37 1.74 4.58 4.49
CA ILE A 37 1.92 5.27 3.22
C ILE A 37 2.29 4.23 2.16
N LEU A 38 1.57 4.21 1.04
CA LEU A 38 1.99 3.52 -0.18
C LEU A 38 2.63 4.52 -1.13
N THR A 39 3.79 4.17 -1.67
CA THR A 39 4.54 4.98 -2.63
C THR A 39 5.30 4.10 -3.62
N GLY A 40 6.05 4.72 -4.53
CA GLY A 40 6.91 4.06 -5.50
C GLY A 40 6.28 3.87 -6.87
N GLN A 41 7.11 3.60 -7.87
CA GLN A 41 6.62 3.25 -9.20
C GLN A 41 5.95 1.88 -9.13
N ALA A 42 4.64 1.82 -9.35
CA ALA A 42 3.88 0.58 -9.47
C ALA A 42 2.61 0.77 -10.31
N PRO A 43 2.11 -0.29 -10.97
CA PRO A 43 0.89 -0.18 -11.75
C PRO A 43 -0.31 0.09 -10.83
N VAL A 44 -1.29 0.85 -11.33
CA VAL A 44 -2.47 1.27 -10.56
C VAL A 44 -3.22 0.09 -9.95
N TRP A 45 -3.33 -1.03 -10.66
CA TRP A 45 -4.01 -2.22 -10.14
C TRP A 45 -3.35 -2.79 -8.88
N LEU A 46 -2.02 -2.67 -8.73
CA LEU A 46 -1.30 -3.17 -7.55
C LEU A 46 -1.60 -2.29 -6.34
N TYR A 47 -1.61 -0.97 -6.53
CA TYR A 47 -2.05 -0.02 -5.51
C TYR A 47 -3.47 -0.33 -5.04
N LEU A 48 -4.42 -0.50 -5.95
CA LEU A 48 -5.82 -0.78 -5.61
C LEU A 48 -5.97 -2.09 -4.81
N LYS A 49 -5.26 -3.15 -5.23
CA LYS A 49 -5.30 -4.45 -4.55
C LYS A 49 -4.68 -4.39 -3.15
N ILE A 50 -3.53 -3.74 -3.01
CA ILE A 50 -2.87 -3.57 -1.71
C ILE A 50 -3.69 -2.67 -0.80
N ALA A 51 -4.19 -1.54 -1.29
CA ALA A 51 -5.01 -0.62 -0.50
C ALA A 51 -6.25 -1.32 0.06
N HIS A 52 -6.98 -2.07 -0.78
CA HIS A 52 -8.12 -2.86 -0.33
C HIS A 52 -7.72 -3.90 0.73
N ALA A 53 -6.63 -4.63 0.50
CA ALA A 53 -6.14 -5.65 1.42
C ALA A 53 -5.67 -5.10 2.78
N LEU A 54 -5.29 -3.81 2.84
CA LEU A 54 -4.88 -3.13 4.06
C LEU A 54 -6.02 -2.39 4.78
N HIS A 55 -7.21 -2.25 4.17
CA HIS A 55 -8.34 -1.51 4.75
C HIS A 55 -8.77 -2.02 6.14
N GLY A 56 -8.74 -3.33 6.36
CA GLY A 56 -9.04 -3.95 7.65
C GLY A 56 -7.83 -4.17 8.55
N LYS A 57 -6.66 -3.60 8.21
CA LYS A 57 -5.38 -3.88 8.88
C LYS A 57 -4.65 -2.62 9.32
N ALA A 58 -4.64 -1.59 8.47
CA ALA A 58 -4.14 -0.26 8.81
C ALA A 58 -5.28 0.61 9.35
N ARG A 59 -4.98 1.52 10.29
CA ARG A 59 -5.98 2.49 10.76
C ARG A 59 -6.19 3.63 9.76
N LYS A 60 -5.16 3.95 8.98
CA LYS A 60 -5.15 5.01 7.97
C LYS A 60 -4.22 4.62 6.84
N LEU A 61 -4.62 4.90 5.61
CA LEU A 61 -3.80 4.67 4.43
C LEU A 61 -3.70 5.93 3.58
N ILE A 62 -2.47 6.28 3.23
CA ILE A 62 -2.13 7.42 2.37
C ILE A 62 -1.46 6.88 1.11
N TYR A 63 -1.88 7.38 -0.05
CA TYR A 63 -1.12 7.26 -1.29
C TYR A 63 -0.24 8.49 -1.45
N ARG A 64 1.07 8.30 -1.61
CA ARG A 64 2.02 9.38 -1.85
C ARG A 64 2.53 9.30 -3.29
N SER A 65 2.34 10.38 -4.04
CA SER A 65 2.89 10.52 -5.40
C SER A 65 3.69 11.82 -5.54
N PRO A 66 4.70 11.86 -6.42
CA PRO A 66 5.46 13.08 -6.68
C PRO A 66 4.63 14.19 -7.34
N VAL A 67 3.45 13.87 -7.90
CA VAL A 67 2.59 14.83 -8.61
C VAL A 67 1.53 15.42 -7.70
N THR A 68 0.87 14.57 -6.91
CA THR A 68 -0.28 14.96 -6.07
C THR A 68 0.08 15.15 -4.60
N GLY A 69 1.30 14.79 -4.20
CA GLY A 69 1.65 14.68 -2.78
C GLY A 69 0.87 13.56 -2.10
N ASP A 70 0.46 13.82 -0.86
CA ASP A 70 -0.26 12.86 -0.02
C ASP A 70 -1.77 12.94 -0.26
N VAL A 71 -2.35 11.80 -0.59
CA VAL A 71 -3.79 11.63 -0.75
C VAL A 71 -4.24 10.56 0.25
N VAL A 72 -5.12 10.93 1.18
CA VAL A 72 -5.74 9.96 2.10
C VAL A 72 -6.66 9.05 1.30
N VAL A 73 -6.41 7.74 1.35
CA VAL A 73 -7.25 6.72 0.71
C VAL A 73 -8.39 6.32 1.64
N PHE A 74 -8.07 6.11 2.92
CA PHE A 74 -9.06 5.94 3.99
C PHE A 74 -8.45 6.38 5.32
N ASP A 75 -9.32 6.73 6.27
CA ASP A 75 -8.96 7.08 7.64
C ASP A 75 -10.05 6.56 8.59
N HIS A 76 -9.67 5.63 9.46
CA HIS A 76 -10.50 5.12 10.55
C HIS A 76 -9.97 5.58 11.92
N SER A 77 -9.08 6.58 11.93
CA SER A 77 -8.63 7.18 13.18
C SER A 77 -9.84 7.85 13.85
N PRO A 78 -10.07 7.60 15.15
CA PRO A 78 -11.18 8.22 15.88
C PRO A 78 -10.89 9.67 16.31
N ASP A 79 -9.67 10.15 16.04
CA ASP A 79 -9.12 11.44 16.45
C ASP A 79 -9.28 12.51 15.36
#